data_AF-A0A8X7QAC0-F1
#
_entry.id   AF-A0A8X7QAC0-F1
#
_cell.length_a   1.000
_cell.length_b   1.000
_cell.length_c   1.000
_cell.angle_alpha   90.00
_cell.angle_beta   90.00
_cell.angle_gamma   90.00
#
_symmetry.space_group_name_H-M   'P 1'
#
loop_
_entity.id
_entity.type
_entity.pdbx_description
1 polymer ?
#
loop_
_entity_poly.entity_id
_entity_poly.type
_entity_poly.pdbx_seq_one_letter_code
_entity_poly.pdbx_strand_id
1 'polypeptide(L)'
;MDKPGVENASPQQMIDCYVQTLAKIVGSEEEAKRKIYNVSCERYFGFGCEIDEETSNKLEGIPGVLFVLPDSYVDPECKDYGAELFVNGEVVPRPPERHRRMMELTTHRSSDKPKYHDKTRYVRRRENMRSL
;
A
#
# COMPACT_ATOMS: atom_id res chain seq x y z
N MET A 1 3.58 -1.53 -4.78
CA MET A 1 4.47 -2.70 -4.92
C MET A 1 4.21 -3.37 -6.25
N ASP A 2 5.16 -4.16 -6.75
CA ASP A 2 4.86 -5.07 -7.86
C ASP A 2 3.79 -6.08 -7.43
N LYS A 3 2.97 -6.53 -8.37
CA LYS A 3 2.07 -7.67 -8.12
C LYS A 3 2.98 -8.89 -7.85
N PRO A 4 2.89 -9.54 -6.68
CA PRO A 4 3.73 -10.69 -6.39
C PRO A 4 3.52 -11.79 -7.44
N GLY A 5 4.64 -12.38 -7.87
CA GLY A 5 4.84 -13.08 -9.15
C GLY A 5 4.14 -14.44 -9.32
N VAL A 6 2.82 -14.46 -9.23
CA VAL A 6 2.00 -15.56 -9.74
C VAL A 6 0.86 -14.92 -10.52
N GLU A 7 0.60 -15.35 -11.76
CA GLU A 7 -0.48 -14.77 -12.60
C GLU A 7 -1.84 -14.72 -11.86
N ASN A 8 -2.02 -15.56 -10.83
CA ASN A 8 -3.20 -15.64 -9.98
C ASN A 8 -2.90 -15.56 -8.48
N ALA A 9 -1.97 -14.70 -8.04
CA ALA A 9 -1.73 -14.50 -6.61
C ALA A 9 -3.05 -14.12 -5.89
N SER A 10 -3.40 -14.88 -4.85
CA SER A 10 -4.61 -14.62 -4.07
C SER A 10 -4.47 -13.35 -3.24
N PRO A 11 -5.57 -12.69 -2.82
CA PRO A 11 -5.52 -11.57 -1.88
C PRO A 11 -4.71 -11.87 -0.62
N GLN A 12 -4.83 -13.09 -0.08
CA GLN A 12 -4.07 -13.49 1.09
C GLN A 12 -2.57 -13.53 0.82
N GLN A 13 -2.13 -14.11 -0.30
CA GLN A 13 -0.71 -14.14 -0.67
C GLN A 13 -0.12 -12.74 -0.87
N MET A 14 -0.92 -11.81 -1.39
CA MET A 14 -0.53 -10.41 -1.50
C MET A 14 -0.36 -9.75 -0.12
N ILE A 15 -1.32 -9.96 0.77
CA ILE A 15 -1.27 -9.47 2.16
C ILE A 15 -0.07 -10.05 2.90
N ASP A 16 0.20 -11.35 2.78
CA ASP A 16 1.34 -12.00 3.40
C ASP A 16 2.66 -11.38 2.90
N CYS A 17 2.76 -11.08 1.61
CA CYS A 17 3.90 -10.38 1.03
C CYS A 17 4.07 -8.96 1.59
N TYR A 18 2.98 -8.23 1.81
CA TYR A 18 3.00 -6.89 2.41
C TYR A 18 3.51 -6.93 3.86
N VAL A 19 2.98 -7.86 4.66
CA VAL A 19 3.39 -8.08 6.04
C VAL A 19 4.88 -8.45 6.10
N GLN A 20 5.33 -9.41 5.29
CA GLN A 20 6.74 -9.81 5.25
C GLN A 20 7.66 -8.68 4.81
N THR A 21 7.20 -7.83 3.89
CA THR A 21 7.97 -6.67 3.43
C THR A 21 8.20 -5.67 4.56
N LEU A 22 7.16 -5.34 5.31
CA LEU A 22 7.30 -4.42 6.44
C LEU A 22 8.07 -5.08 7.60
N ALA A 23 7.87 -6.37 7.84
CA ALA A 23 8.55 -7.13 8.90
C ALA A 23 10.09 -7.08 8.78
N LYS A 24 10.63 -7.07 7.56
CA LYS A 24 12.07 -6.89 7.32
C LYS A 24 12.64 -5.58 7.86
N ILE A 25 11.78 -4.57 8.04
CA ILE A 25 12.16 -3.24 8.52
C ILE A 25 11.83 -3.08 10.00
N VAL A 26 10.64 -3.53 10.42
CA VAL A 26 10.15 -3.33 11.80
C VAL A 26 10.51 -4.48 12.76
N GLY A 27 11.12 -5.55 12.24
CA GLY A 27 11.73 -6.63 13.02
C GLY A 27 10.88 -7.89 13.20
N SER A 28 9.55 -7.81 13.03
CA SER A 28 8.66 -8.99 13.12
C SER A 28 7.37 -8.84 12.32
N GLU A 29 6.73 -9.97 12.03
CA GLU A 29 5.40 -9.99 11.38
C GLU A 29 4.32 -9.47 12.31
N GLU A 30 4.42 -9.74 13.61
CA GLU A 30 3.48 -9.26 14.61
C GLU A 30 3.47 -7.73 14.66
N GLU A 31 4.65 -7.11 14.65
CA GLU A 31 4.75 -5.65 14.64
C GLU A 31 4.31 -5.06 13.29
N ALA A 32 4.62 -5.73 12.19
CA ALA A 32 4.13 -5.34 10.87
C ALA A 32 2.59 -5.36 10.80
N LYS A 33 1.95 -6.43 11.30
CA LYS A 33 0.49 -6.56 11.32
C LYS A 33 -0.20 -5.49 12.18
N ARG A 34 0.46 -5.02 13.24
CA ARG A 34 -0.03 -3.92 14.08
C ARG A 34 0.11 -2.55 13.41
N LYS A 35 1.19 -2.35 12.65
CA LYS A 35 1.49 -1.07 11.99
C LYS A 35 0.75 -0.86 10.68
N ILE A 36 0.38 -1.93 9.98
CA ILE A 36 -0.43 -1.84 8.75
C ILE A 36 -1.88 -1.52 9.14
N TYR A 37 -2.44 -0.46 8.57
CA TYR A 37 -3.83 -0.04 8.83
C TYR A 37 -4.77 -0.28 7.64
N ASN A 38 -4.23 -0.44 6.43
CA ASN A 38 -5.01 -0.84 5.26
C ASN A 38 -4.15 -1.60 4.25
N VAL A 39 -4.81 -2.36 3.39
CA VAL A 39 -4.22 -3.10 2.28
C VAL A 39 -5.04 -2.88 1.02
N SER A 40 -4.41 -2.90 -0.16
CA SER A 40 -5.11 -2.97 -1.44
C SER A 40 -4.55 -4.06 -2.33
N CYS A 41 -5.46 -4.89 -2.84
CA CYS A 41 -5.17 -6.06 -3.66
C CYS A 41 -5.80 -5.99 -5.06
N GLU A 42 -6.50 -4.90 -5.39
CA GLU A 42 -7.27 -4.77 -6.65
C GLU A 42 -6.96 -3.45 -7.37
N ARG A 43 -7.28 -2.30 -6.74
CA ARG A 43 -7.15 -0.97 -7.37
C ARG A 43 -5.70 -0.55 -7.56
N TYR A 44 -4.86 -0.93 -6.62
CA TYR A 44 -3.41 -0.88 -6.67
C TYR A 44 -2.88 -1.97 -5.74
N PHE A 45 -1.61 -2.33 -5.88
CA PHE A 45 -0.99 -3.34 -5.04
C PHE A 45 -0.11 -2.65 -4.00
N GLY A 46 -0.55 -2.63 -2.75
CA GLY A 46 0.21 -2.00 -1.66
C GLY A 46 -0.55 -1.94 -0.35
N PHE A 47 0.07 -1.33 0.64
CA PHE A 47 -0.44 -1.22 2.01
C PHE A 47 -0.08 0.14 2.59
N GLY A 48 -0.92 0.64 3.49
CA GLY A 48 -0.64 1.79 4.34
C GLY A 48 -0.15 1.33 5.71
N CYS A 49 0.87 1.98 6.25
CA CYS A 49 1.41 1.66 7.57
C CYS A 49 1.86 2.89 8.34
N GLU A 50 1.92 2.75 9.66
CA GLU A 50 2.38 3.80 10.58
C GLU A 50 3.84 3.57 11.00
N ILE A 51 4.74 4.32 10.36
CA ILE A 51 6.19 4.36 10.62
C ILE A 51 6.69 5.80 10.45
N ASP A 52 7.82 6.13 11.09
CA ASP A 52 8.49 7.40 10.88
C ASP A 52 9.17 7.47 9.49
N GLU A 53 9.54 8.69 9.09
CA GLU A 53 10.16 8.96 7.79
C GLU A 53 11.50 8.22 7.62
N GLU A 54 12.34 8.18 8.66
CA GLU A 54 13.63 7.48 8.63
C GLU A 54 13.45 5.99 8.33
N THR A 55 12.47 5.37 8.96
CA THR A 55 12.10 3.96 8.76
C THR A 55 11.50 3.76 7.37
N SER A 56 10.69 4.69 6.89
CA SER A 56 10.10 4.62 5.54
C SER A 56 11.16 4.61 4.44
N ASN A 57 12.25 5.35 4.59
CA ASN A 57 13.36 5.39 3.62
C ASN A 57 14.01 4.01 3.43
N LYS A 58 13.98 3.14 4.44
CA LYS A 58 14.52 1.77 4.36
C LYS A 58 13.71 0.87 3.42
N LEU A 59 12.42 1.19 3.18
CA LEU A 59 11.57 0.44 2.26
C LEU A 59 11.96 0.64 0.79
N GLU A 60 12.54 1.79 0.42
CA GLU A 60 12.90 2.07 -0.98
C GLU A 60 13.94 1.10 -1.56
N GLY A 61 14.75 0.47 -0.69
CA GLY A 61 15.76 -0.52 -1.08
C GLY A 61 15.24 -1.96 -1.14
N ILE A 62 13.98 -2.22 -0.78
CA ILE A 62 13.44 -3.57 -0.72
C ILE A 62 12.94 -4.03 -2.10
N PRO A 63 13.38 -5.19 -2.62
CA PRO A 63 12.87 -5.74 -3.88
C PRO A 63 11.35 -5.85 -3.89
N GLY A 64 10.72 -5.39 -4.98
CA GLY A 64 9.26 -5.35 -5.13
C GLY A 64 8.59 -4.09 -4.60
N VAL A 65 9.29 -3.23 -3.85
CA VAL A 65 8.79 -1.90 -3.48
C VAL A 65 9.01 -0.92 -4.63
N LEU A 66 7.91 -0.37 -5.15
CA LEU A 66 7.93 0.58 -6.26
C LEU A 66 7.91 2.03 -5.78
N PHE A 67 7.08 2.34 -4.78
CA PHE A 67 6.90 3.69 -4.28
C PHE A 67 6.72 3.64 -2.78
N VAL A 68 7.36 4.58 -2.08
CA VAL A 68 7.10 4.94 -0.70
C VAL A 68 6.62 6.39 -0.76
N LEU A 69 5.40 6.65 -0.28
CA LEU A 69 4.77 7.96 -0.37
C LEU A 69 4.08 8.28 0.96
N PRO A 70 4.05 9.55 1.39
CA PRO A 70 3.23 9.96 2.52
C PRO A 70 1.75 9.73 2.18
N ASP A 71 1.00 9.13 3.11
CA ASP A 71 -0.42 8.86 2.92
C ASP A 71 -1.29 10.06 3.35
N SER A 72 -2.54 10.09 2.89
CA SER A 72 -3.50 11.15 3.17
C SER A 72 -4.91 10.60 3.25
N TYR A 73 -5.77 11.22 4.06
CA TYR A 73 -7.16 10.78 4.18
C TYR A 73 -7.90 10.87 2.84
N VAL A 74 -8.58 9.77 2.49
CA VAL A 74 -9.60 9.77 1.45
C VAL A 74 -10.90 10.36 2.00
N ASP A 75 -11.25 9.98 3.23
CA ASP A 75 -12.34 10.58 4.00
C ASP A 75 -11.78 11.23 5.29
N PRO A 76 -11.55 12.56 5.29
CA PRO A 76 -11.04 13.26 6.46
C PRO A 76 -11.99 13.23 7.67
N GLU A 77 -13.31 13.16 7.46
CA GLU A 77 -14.30 13.14 8.54
C GLU A 77 -14.22 11.83 9.32
N CYS A 78 -14.05 10.72 8.61
CA CYS A 78 -13.88 9.40 9.24
C CYS A 78 -12.40 9.03 9.52
N LYS A 79 -11.45 9.92 9.22
CA LYS A 79 -10.00 9.66 9.26
C LYS A 79 -9.64 8.35 8.53
N ASP A 80 -10.22 8.15 7.36
CA ASP A 80 -10.09 6.92 6.59
C ASP A 80 -9.16 7.13 5.39
N TYR A 81 -8.06 6.37 5.35
CA TYR A 81 -7.08 6.39 4.27
C TYR A 81 -7.54 5.62 3.01
N GLY A 82 -8.72 4.99 3.05
CA GLY A 82 -9.25 4.21 1.94
C GLY A 82 -8.72 2.78 1.92
N ALA A 83 -8.70 2.17 0.73
CA ALA A 83 -8.39 0.75 0.52
C ALA A 83 -9.22 -0.19 1.42
N GLU A 84 -8.79 -1.40 1.69
CA GLU A 84 -9.45 -2.35 2.60
C GLU A 84 -8.85 -2.21 4.00
N LEU A 85 -9.68 -2.03 5.04
CA LEU A 85 -9.17 -1.84 6.41
C LEU A 85 -8.48 -3.11 6.88
N PHE A 86 -7.34 -2.95 7.55
CA PHE A 86 -6.54 -4.04 8.08
C PHE A 86 -6.25 -3.80 9.55
N VAL A 87 -6.63 -4.75 10.40
CA VAL A 87 -6.49 -4.63 11.85
C VAL A 87 -5.88 -5.92 12.38
N ASN A 88 -4.66 -5.82 12.92
CA ASN A 88 -3.97 -6.94 13.60
C ASN A 88 -3.88 -8.24 12.77
N GLY A 89 -3.72 -8.14 11.45
CA GLY A 89 -3.62 -9.33 10.59
C GLY A 89 -4.88 -9.66 9.80
N GLU A 90 -6.01 -8.99 10.08
CA GLU A 90 -7.30 -9.32 9.49
C GLU A 90 -7.87 -8.15 8.66
N VAL A 91 -8.49 -8.48 7.53
CA VAL A 91 -9.24 -7.52 6.72
C VAL A 91 -10.62 -7.33 7.34
N VAL A 92 -10.96 -6.10 7.70
CA VAL A 92 -12.20 -5.77 8.40
C VAL A 92 -13.14 -4.98 7.49
N PRO A 93 -14.43 -5.37 7.37
CA PRO A 93 -15.39 -4.60 6.59
C PRO A 93 -15.70 -3.27 7.28
N ARG A 94 -15.88 -2.22 6.48
CA ARG A 94 -16.40 -0.94 6.98
C ARG A 94 -17.89 -1.05 7.33
N PRO A 95 -18.39 -0.25 8.28
CA PRO A 95 -19.81 -0.02 8.43
C PRO A 95 -20.44 0.41 7.09
N PRO A 96 -21.67 -0.02 6.76
CA PRO A 96 -22.28 0.22 5.45
C PRO A 96 -22.27 1.69 4.99
N GLU A 97 -22.54 2.62 5.91
CA GLU A 97 -22.55 4.06 5.60
C GLU A 97 -21.15 4.57 5.22
N ARG A 98 -20.13 4.18 5.98
CA ARG A 98 -18.73 4.50 5.68
C ARG A 98 -18.27 3.84 4.38
N HIS A 99 -18.73 2.62 4.10
CA HIS A 99 -18.40 1.94 2.86
C HIS A 99 -18.98 2.65 1.63
N ARG A 100 -20.26 3.07 1.67
CA ARG A 100 -20.89 3.83 0.58
C ARG A 100 -20.16 5.15 0.32
N ARG A 101 -19.89 5.91 1.38
CA ARG A 101 -19.14 7.16 1.29
C ARG A 101 -17.75 6.95 0.70
N MET A 102 -17.04 5.90 1.13
CA MET A 102 -15.74 5.55 0.56
C MET A 102 -15.82 5.23 -0.93
N MET A 103 -16.86 4.51 -1.36
CA MET A 103 -17.09 4.24 -2.79
C MET A 103 -17.30 5.55 -3.56
N GLU A 104 -18.17 6.45 -3.08
CA GLU A 104 -18.44 7.75 -3.71
C GLU A 104 -17.17 8.62 -3.84
N LEU A 105 -16.38 8.71 -2.76
CA LEU A 105 -15.14 9.50 -2.75
C LEU A 105 -14.06 8.94 -3.68
N THR A 106 -14.05 7.63 -3.92
CA THR A 106 -13.03 6.97 -4.74
C THR A 106 -13.41 6.80 -6.20
N THR A 107 -14.70 6.80 -6.55
CA THR A 107 -15.17 6.77 -7.95
C THR A 107 -15.04 8.14 -8.63
N HIS A 108 -15.32 9.23 -7.90
CA HIS A 108 -15.30 10.59 -8.44
C HIS A 108 -13.89 11.21 -8.61
N ARG A 109 -12.85 10.65 -7.97
CA ARG A 109 -11.47 11.17 -8.01
C ARG A 109 -10.64 10.75 -9.22
N SER A 110 -11.22 10.04 -10.19
CA SER A 110 -10.51 9.53 -11.37
C SER A 110 -9.95 10.64 -12.29
N SER A 111 -10.51 11.86 -12.23
CA SER A 111 -10.18 12.98 -13.12
C SER A 111 -9.16 13.99 -12.59
N ASP A 112 -9.01 14.15 -11.27
CA ASP A 112 -8.25 15.27 -10.67
C ASP A 112 -6.93 14.88 -9.99
N LYS A 113 -6.46 13.63 -10.13
CA LYS A 113 -5.14 13.27 -9.59
C LYS A 113 -4.04 14.02 -10.35
N PRO A 114 -3.11 14.71 -9.65
CA PRO A 114 -1.88 15.18 -10.26
C PRO A 114 -1.18 13.98 -10.90
N LYS A 115 -1.11 13.93 -12.23
CA LYS A 115 -0.26 12.98 -12.93
C LYS A 115 1.18 13.38 -12.62
N TYR A 116 1.77 12.78 -11.59
CA TYR A 116 3.19 12.90 -11.33
C TYR A 116 3.94 12.31 -12.52
N HIS A 117 4.32 13.20 -13.44
CA HIS A 117 4.89 12.86 -14.72
C HIS A 117 6.41 12.77 -14.61
N ASP A 118 6.92 12.03 -13.63
CA ASP A 118 8.36 11.77 -13.52
C ASP A 118 8.73 10.47 -14.23
N LYS A 119 8.74 10.54 -15.56
CA LYS A 119 9.20 9.43 -16.43
C LYS A 119 10.64 9.00 -16.13
N THR A 120 11.44 9.84 -15.47
CA THR A 120 12.86 9.54 -15.21
C THR A 120 13.06 8.55 -14.06
N ARG A 121 12.14 8.49 -13.09
CA ARG A 121 12.18 7.48 -12.00
C ARG A 121 11.93 6.07 -12.49
N TYR A 122 10.98 5.88 -13.41
CA TYR A 122 10.71 4.56 -13.99
C TYR A 122 11.92 4.03 -14.77
N VAL A 123 12.61 4.90 -15.52
CA VAL A 123 13.75 4.53 -16.37
C VAL A 123 14.97 4.12 -15.54
N ARG A 124 15.40 4.95 -14.57
CA ARG A 124 16.55 4.61 -13.70
C ARG A 124 16.35 3.31 -12.92
N ARG A 125 15.11 3.00 -12.54
CA ARG A 125 14.81 1.79 -11.74
C ARG A 125 14.75 0.51 -12.56
N ARG A 126 14.31 0.58 -13.82
CA ARG A 126 14.39 -0.56 -14.76
C ARG A 126 15.83 -0.97 -15.04
N GLU A 127 16.77 -0.01 -15.01
CA GLU A 127 18.19 -0.28 -15.18
C GLU A 127 18.78 -1.02 -13.96
N ASN A 128 18.42 -0.64 -12.73
CA ASN A 128 18.81 -1.37 -11.52
C ASN A 128 18.25 -2.81 -11.46
N MET A 129 17.14 -3.09 -12.14
CA MET A 129 16.59 -4.44 -12.27
C MET A 129 17.28 -5.32 -13.33
N ARG A 130 18.02 -4.71 -14.27
CA ARG A 130 18.76 -5.45 -15.32
C ARG A 130 20.17 -5.84 -14.90
N SER A 131 20.62 -5.39 -13.74
CA SER A 131 21.98 -5.61 -13.20
C SER A 131 22.06 -6.71 -12.13
N LEU A 132 21.05 -7.58 -12.03
CA LEU A 132 21.05 -8.84 -11.26
C LEU A 132 20.78 -10.01 -12.22
#